data_AF-A0AAW2P6G8-F1
#
_entry.id   AF-A0AAW2P6G8-F1
#
_cell.length_a   1.000
_cell.length_b   1.000
_cell.length_c   1.000
_cell.angle_alpha   90.00
_cell.angle_beta   90.00
_cell.angle_gamma   90.00
#
_symmetry.space_group_name_H-M   'P 1'
#
loop_
_entity.id
_entity.type
_entity.pdbx_description
1 polymer ?
#
loop_
_entity_poly.entity_id
_entity_poly.type
_entity_poly.pdbx_seq_one_letter_code
_entity_poly.pdbx_strand_id
1 'polypeptide(L)'
;MQSPRSLLSMKRAKSRLPPTPSTPPTPQQRQSFSKLLVPISRKRRNILQNPQPLPAAAVVDDAVKWKRLNINKSELYLPLTFPTGQTFRWKETGPLQYTGPIGPHLVSLKQLEDNGVAYHFHFTGNEDIARIDLFDFLNMGISLNEMERV
;
A
#
# COMPACT_ATOMS: atom_id res chain seq x y z
N MET A 1 -66.55 -33.32 49.11
CA MET A 1 -66.80 -32.70 47.79
C MET A 1 -67.07 -31.23 47.99
N GLN A 2 -66.15 -30.36 47.57
CA GLN A 2 -66.40 -28.93 47.35
C GLN A 2 -65.35 -28.46 46.33
N SER A 3 -65.84 -28.01 45.18
CA SER A 3 -65.06 -27.44 44.08
C SER A 3 -65.35 -25.94 44.00
N PRO A 4 -64.34 -25.05 44.10
CA PRO A 4 -64.52 -23.65 43.79
C PRO A 4 -64.26 -23.37 42.30
N ARG A 5 -65.21 -22.68 41.67
CA ARG A 5 -65.05 -22.02 40.37
C ARG A 5 -64.12 -20.81 40.53
N SER A 6 -63.20 -20.59 39.58
CA SER A 6 -62.56 -19.28 39.39
C SER A 6 -62.61 -18.84 37.93
N LEU A 7 -62.66 -17.52 37.80
CA LEU A 7 -63.27 -16.73 36.73
C LEU A 7 -62.35 -16.55 35.50
N LEU A 8 -62.99 -16.31 34.36
CA LEU A 8 -62.40 -15.88 33.10
C LEU A 8 -61.50 -14.65 33.29
N SER A 9 -60.26 -14.72 32.80
CA SER A 9 -59.43 -13.54 32.54
C SER A 9 -58.98 -13.57 31.08
N MET A 10 -59.43 -12.55 30.34
CA MET A 10 -59.15 -12.36 28.92
C MET A 10 -57.64 -12.12 28.72
N LYS A 11 -56.98 -12.98 27.94
CA LYS A 11 -55.60 -12.75 27.51
C LYS A 11 -55.59 -11.62 26.47
N ARG A 12 -55.24 -10.42 26.92
CA ARG A 12 -54.98 -9.22 26.10
C ARG A 12 -54.02 -9.56 24.95
N ALA A 13 -54.47 -9.34 23.72
CA ALA A 13 -53.64 -9.45 22.52
C ALA A 13 -52.53 -8.39 22.57
N LYS A 14 -51.26 -8.83 22.50
CA LYS A 14 -50.10 -7.94 22.36
C LYS A 14 -50.04 -7.47 20.91
N SER A 15 -50.29 -6.18 20.71
CA SER A 15 -50.06 -5.46 19.45
C SER A 15 -48.62 -5.65 18.97
N ARG A 16 -48.47 -5.99 17.69
CA ARG A 16 -47.17 -6.09 17.02
C ARG A 16 -46.66 -4.68 16.74
N LEU A 17 -45.53 -4.32 17.34
CA LEU A 17 -44.79 -3.10 16.99
C LEU A 17 -44.20 -3.23 15.57
N PRO A 18 -44.05 -2.12 14.81
CA PRO A 18 -43.39 -2.13 13.50
C PRO A 18 -41.88 -2.43 13.65
N PRO A 19 -41.25 -3.06 12.65
CA PRO A 19 -39.82 -3.41 12.69
C PRO A 19 -38.94 -2.16 12.60
N THR A 20 -37.96 -2.07 13.49
CA THR A 20 -36.90 -1.04 13.49
C THR A 20 -35.95 -1.19 12.30
N PRO A 21 -35.42 -0.08 11.73
CA PRO A 21 -34.43 -0.15 10.65
C PRO A 21 -33.05 -0.61 11.15
N SER A 22 -32.49 -1.57 10.40
CA SER A 22 -31.09 -1.98 10.19
C SER A 22 -30.03 -1.58 11.22
N THR A 23 -29.78 -2.46 12.19
CA THR A 23 -28.50 -2.59 12.89
C THR A 23 -27.40 -3.04 11.91
N PRO A 24 -26.16 -2.51 11.98
CA PRO A 24 -25.05 -2.98 11.15
C PRO A 24 -24.77 -4.48 11.38
N PRO A 25 -24.38 -5.24 10.34
CA PRO A 25 -24.14 -6.67 10.49
C PRO A 25 -22.96 -6.93 11.43
N THR A 26 -23.20 -7.79 12.43
CA THR A 26 -22.16 -8.40 13.27
C THR A 26 -21.09 -9.04 12.38
N PRO A 27 -19.78 -8.87 12.67
CA PRO A 27 -18.73 -9.49 11.87
C PRO A 27 -18.84 -11.01 11.97
N GLN A 28 -19.25 -11.66 10.88
CA GLN A 28 -19.27 -13.10 10.80
C GLN A 28 -17.84 -13.63 10.86
N GLN A 29 -17.67 -14.55 11.79
CA GLN A 29 -16.52 -15.38 12.06
C GLN A 29 -15.86 -15.89 10.77
N ARG A 30 -14.57 -15.58 10.65
CA ARG A 30 -13.60 -16.03 9.64
C ARG A 30 -13.94 -17.42 9.06
N GLN A 31 -14.24 -17.46 7.76
CA GLN A 31 -14.21 -18.70 7.01
C GLN A 31 -12.76 -19.21 6.96
N SER A 32 -12.55 -20.43 7.48
CA SER A 32 -11.27 -21.12 7.46
C SER A 32 -10.92 -21.52 6.03
N PHE A 33 -10.09 -20.73 5.35
CA PHE A 33 -9.40 -21.15 4.13
C PHE A 33 -8.29 -22.14 4.50
N SER A 34 -8.66 -23.36 4.86
CA SER A 34 -7.72 -24.46 5.08
C SER A 34 -7.77 -25.40 3.88
N LYS A 35 -7.25 -24.94 2.73
CA LYS A 35 -6.74 -25.79 1.64
C LYS A 35 -6.15 -24.91 0.53
N LEU A 36 -4.98 -25.32 0.05
CA LEU A 36 -4.11 -24.69 -0.95
C LEU A 36 -3.08 -23.67 -0.41
N LEU A 37 -2.36 -24.06 0.64
CA LEU A 37 -0.97 -23.63 0.80
C LEU A 37 -0.08 -24.83 0.48
N VAL A 38 0.56 -24.81 -0.67
CA VAL A 38 1.72 -25.67 -0.95
C VAL A 38 2.77 -25.35 0.12
N PRO A 39 3.38 -26.35 0.79
CA PRO A 39 4.40 -26.07 1.78
C PRO A 39 5.63 -25.51 1.06
N ILE A 40 5.84 -24.20 1.11
CA ILE A 40 7.18 -23.64 0.89
C ILE A 40 8.05 -24.23 1.99
N SER A 41 8.96 -25.12 1.60
CA SER A 41 9.97 -25.72 2.47
C SER A 41 10.67 -24.62 3.26
N ARG A 42 10.30 -24.47 4.54
CA ARG A 42 11.02 -23.61 5.47
C ARG A 42 12.28 -24.35 5.89
N LYS A 43 13.28 -24.39 5.01
CA LYS A 43 14.67 -24.50 5.48
C LYS A 43 14.92 -23.27 6.33
N ARG A 44 14.73 -23.40 7.65
CA ARG A 44 15.17 -22.40 8.63
C ARG A 44 16.67 -22.26 8.43
N ARG A 45 17.11 -21.15 7.81
CA ARG A 45 18.53 -20.80 7.82
C ARG A 45 18.86 -20.47 9.26
N ASN A 46 19.63 -21.35 9.91
CA ASN A 46 20.17 -21.10 11.24
C ASN A 46 21.30 -20.08 11.07
N ILE A 47 21.01 -18.80 11.27
CA ILE A 47 21.90 -17.66 11.00
C ILE A 47 23.10 -17.60 11.96
N LEU A 48 23.18 -18.51 12.93
CA LEU A 48 24.24 -18.58 13.94
C LEU A 48 25.33 -19.62 13.65
N GLN A 49 25.16 -20.50 12.65
CA GLN A 49 26.05 -21.66 12.49
C GLN A 49 27.01 -21.60 11.31
N ASN A 50 27.06 -20.49 10.57
CA ASN A 50 28.16 -20.20 9.67
C ASN A 50 28.08 -18.72 9.30
N PRO A 51 29.11 -17.89 9.52
CA PRO A 51 29.24 -16.65 8.78
C PRO A 51 29.56 -17.04 7.33
N GLN A 52 28.55 -17.49 6.58
CA GLN A 52 28.64 -17.33 5.14
C GLN A 52 28.76 -15.83 4.92
N PRO A 53 29.79 -15.35 4.19
CA PRO A 53 29.72 -14.01 3.65
C PRO A 53 28.35 -13.93 2.97
N LEU A 54 27.49 -13.03 3.46
CA LEU A 54 26.41 -12.51 2.65
C LEU A 54 27.02 -12.29 1.27
N PRO A 55 26.44 -12.75 0.15
CA PRO A 55 26.94 -12.34 -1.15
C PRO A 55 26.98 -10.82 -1.08
N ALA A 56 28.21 -10.28 -0.98
CA ALA A 56 28.47 -8.89 -0.68
C ALA A 56 27.61 -8.15 -1.69
N ALA A 57 26.58 -7.47 -1.17
CA ALA A 57 25.39 -7.02 -1.88
C ALA A 57 25.76 -6.90 -3.33
N ALA A 58 25.39 -7.92 -4.13
CA ALA A 58 25.91 -8.06 -5.48
C ALA A 58 25.82 -6.67 -6.08
N VAL A 59 26.99 -6.06 -6.24
CA VAL A 59 27.17 -4.86 -7.02
C VAL A 59 26.91 -5.39 -8.41
N VAL A 60 25.63 -5.55 -8.70
CA VAL A 60 25.09 -5.66 -10.03
C VAL A 60 25.30 -4.26 -10.56
N ASP A 61 26.55 -3.97 -10.90
CA ASP A 61 26.98 -2.92 -11.79
C ASP A 61 26.59 -3.35 -13.22
N ASP A 62 25.35 -3.84 -13.38
CA ASP A 62 24.63 -3.52 -14.60
C ASP A 62 24.47 -2.01 -14.49
N ALA A 63 25.33 -1.27 -15.20
CA ALA A 63 25.38 0.18 -15.20
C ALA A 63 23.96 0.75 -15.16
N VAL A 64 23.50 1.10 -13.94
CA VAL A 64 22.10 1.41 -13.68
C VAL A 64 21.78 2.63 -14.53
N LYS A 65 20.96 2.44 -15.56
CA LYS A 65 20.71 3.48 -16.56
C LYS A 65 19.71 4.48 -16.00
N TRP A 66 20.20 5.36 -15.14
CA TRP A 66 19.43 6.48 -14.61
C TRP A 66 19.03 7.42 -15.75
N LYS A 67 17.73 7.63 -15.91
CA LYS A 67 17.17 8.62 -16.84
C LYS A 67 16.83 9.88 -16.06
N ARG A 68 17.24 11.04 -16.56
CA ARG A 68 16.88 12.32 -15.95
C ARG A 68 15.40 12.63 -16.18
N LEU A 69 14.73 13.03 -15.11
CA LEU A 69 13.44 13.67 -15.12
C LEU A 69 13.70 15.17 -15.24
N ASN A 70 13.21 15.81 -16.30
CA ASN A 70 13.46 17.23 -16.56
C ASN A 70 12.55 18.11 -15.69
N ILE A 71 12.70 17.98 -14.36
CA ILE A 71 11.94 18.70 -13.34
C ILE A 71 12.90 19.41 -12.39
N ASN A 72 12.55 20.64 -12.03
CA ASN A 72 13.32 21.43 -11.09
C ASN A 72 12.91 21.12 -9.64
N LYS A 73 13.81 21.32 -8.69
CA LYS A 73 13.54 21.16 -7.25
C LYS A 73 12.34 21.95 -6.74
N SER A 74 12.04 23.10 -7.33
CA SER A 74 10.86 23.90 -6.99
C SER A 74 9.54 23.18 -7.26
N GLU A 75 9.54 22.19 -8.15
CA GLU A 75 8.34 21.40 -8.46
C GLU A 75 8.35 20.02 -7.81
N LEU A 76 9.54 19.44 -7.57
CA LEU A 76 9.65 18.14 -6.91
C LEU A 76 10.95 18.01 -6.11
N TYR A 77 10.82 17.78 -4.81
CA TYR A 77 11.92 17.45 -3.92
C TYR A 77 11.62 16.18 -3.13
N LEU A 78 12.25 15.07 -3.52
CA LEU A 78 11.93 13.73 -3.01
C LEU A 78 12.01 13.59 -1.48
N PRO A 79 13.01 14.18 -0.79
CA PRO A 79 13.12 14.07 0.66
C PRO A 79 12.01 14.77 1.45
N LEU A 80 11.23 15.65 0.81
CA LEU A 80 10.05 16.26 1.43
C LEU A 80 8.73 15.61 0.98
N THR A 81 8.70 14.88 -0.13
CA THR A 81 7.45 14.29 -0.63
C THR A 81 7.20 12.87 -0.14
N PHE A 82 8.23 12.02 -0.12
CA PHE A 82 8.04 10.62 0.28
C PHE A 82 7.91 10.41 1.79
N PRO A 83 8.69 11.10 2.65
CA PRO A 83 8.60 10.90 4.10
C PRO A 83 7.34 11.48 4.75
N THR A 84 6.58 12.33 4.07
CA THR A 84 5.42 13.05 4.65
C THR A 84 4.15 12.22 4.76
N GLY A 85 4.21 10.92 4.45
CA GLY A 85 3.08 10.01 4.63
C GLY A 85 2.02 10.11 3.52
N GLN A 86 2.26 10.88 2.46
CA GLN A 86 1.42 10.89 1.25
C GLN A 86 1.41 9.50 0.57
N THR A 87 2.51 8.77 0.68
CA THR A 87 2.60 7.39 0.21
C THR A 87 3.40 6.53 1.17
N PHE A 88 2.90 5.32 1.43
CA PHE A 88 3.53 4.35 2.32
C PHE A 88 4.34 3.28 1.58
N ARG A 89 4.23 3.26 0.24
CA ARG A 89 4.81 2.20 -0.60
C ARG A 89 6.23 2.50 -1.05
N TRP A 90 6.72 3.72 -0.79
CA TRP A 90 8.08 4.14 -1.12
C TRP A 90 8.98 4.00 0.10
N LYS A 91 10.17 3.44 -0.13
CA LYS A 91 11.21 3.26 0.89
C LYS A 91 12.49 3.95 0.46
N GLU A 92 13.17 4.60 1.40
CA GLU A 92 14.53 5.07 1.18
C GLU A 92 15.45 3.85 1.06
N THR A 93 16.10 3.70 -0.09
CA THR A 93 17.01 2.58 -0.39
C THR A 93 18.46 3.01 -0.53
N GLY A 94 18.73 4.30 -0.42
CA GLY A 94 20.05 4.91 -0.48
C GLY A 94 19.97 6.42 -0.25
N PRO A 95 21.12 7.12 -0.21
CA PRO A 95 21.15 8.57 0.01
C PRO A 95 20.31 9.30 -1.03
N LEU A 96 19.24 9.97 -0.58
CA LEU A 96 18.28 10.69 -1.43
C LEU A 96 17.65 9.81 -2.53
N GLN A 97 17.61 8.49 -2.32
CA GLN A 97 17.07 7.52 -3.25
C GLN A 97 15.88 6.80 -2.62
N TYR A 98 14.75 6.83 -3.33
CA TYR A 98 13.51 6.22 -2.91
C TYR A 98 13.08 5.19 -3.95
N THR A 99 12.68 4.01 -3.49
CA THR A 99 12.20 2.94 -4.36
C THR A 99 10.79 2.58 -3.98
N GLY A 100 9.91 2.48 -4.97
CA GLY A 100 8.52 2.17 -4.78
C GLY A 100 7.87 1.60 -6.04
N PRO A 101 6.74 0.91 -5.87
CA PRO A 101 5.94 0.42 -6.98
C PRO A 101 5.03 1.52 -7.53
N ILE A 102 4.91 1.59 -8.86
CA ILE A 102 3.90 2.38 -9.59
C ILE A 102 3.15 1.41 -10.49
N GLY A 103 1.90 1.09 -10.14
CA GLY A 103 1.15 0.05 -10.83
C GLY A 103 1.91 -1.29 -10.85
N PRO A 104 2.16 -1.89 -12.04
CA PRO A 104 2.95 -3.11 -12.20
C PRO A 104 4.47 -2.87 -12.28
N HIS A 105 4.92 -1.61 -12.20
CA HIS A 105 6.31 -1.22 -12.40
C HIS A 105 7.02 -1.00 -11.06
N LEU A 106 8.26 -1.49 -10.94
CA LEU A 106 9.12 -1.16 -9.80
C LEU A 106 10.11 -0.06 -10.21
N VAL A 107 10.06 1.07 -9.50
CA VAL A 107 10.77 2.29 -9.88
C VAL A 107 11.63 2.78 -8.72
N SER A 108 12.86 3.19 -9.01
CA SER A 108 13.64 4.04 -8.10
C SER A 108 13.68 5.46 -8.61
N LEU A 109 13.57 6.41 -7.70
CA LEU A 109 13.83 7.82 -7.91
C LEU A 109 15.03 8.23 -7.08
N LYS A 110 15.86 9.11 -7.62
CA LYS A 110 17.03 9.65 -6.96
C LYS A 110 17.08 11.16 -7.14
N GLN A 111 17.29 11.89 -6.05
CA GLN A 111 17.63 13.30 -6.13
C GLN A 111 19.10 13.43 -6.56
N LEU A 112 19.35 14.22 -7.59
CA LEU A 112 20.68 14.56 -8.08
C LEU A 112 21.23 15.79 -7.33
N GLU A 113 22.55 15.96 -7.34
CA GLU A 113 23.23 17.11 -6.72
C GLU A 113 22.91 18.45 -7.41
N ASP A 114 22.59 18.41 -8.70
CA ASP A 114 22.13 19.55 -9.50
C ASP A 114 20.67 19.93 -9.21
N ASN A 115 20.09 19.43 -8.11
CA ASN A 115 18.69 19.59 -7.74
C ASN A 115 17.68 18.98 -8.75
N GLY A 116 18.16 18.22 -9.73
CA GLY A 116 17.31 17.44 -10.62
C GLY A 116 16.83 16.14 -9.97
N VAL A 117 15.88 15.47 -10.63
CA VAL A 117 15.43 14.12 -10.25
C VAL A 117 15.80 13.15 -11.36
N ALA A 118 16.29 11.97 -11.01
CA ALA A 118 16.50 10.86 -11.92
C ALA A 118 15.62 9.68 -11.54
N TYR A 119 15.28 8.85 -12.52
CA TYR A 119 14.49 7.65 -12.32
C TYR A 119 15.15 6.43 -12.99
N HIS A 120 14.85 5.25 -12.45
CA HIS A 120 15.29 3.96 -12.97
C HIS A 120 14.17 2.93 -12.80
N PHE A 121 13.89 2.16 -13.85
CA PHE A 121 12.93 1.06 -13.81
C PHE A 121 13.65 -0.26 -13.53
N HIS A 122 13.35 -0.90 -12.41
CA HIS A 122 13.88 -2.23 -12.07
C HIS A 122 13.08 -3.36 -12.70
N PHE A 123 11.77 -3.15 -12.82
CA PHE A 123 10.86 -4.14 -13.39
C PHE A 123 9.78 -3.41 -14.17
N THR A 124 9.72 -3.65 -15.48
CA THR A 124 8.67 -3.13 -16.36
C THR A 124 8.49 -4.01 -17.58
N GLY A 125 7.25 -4.18 -18.04
CA GLY A 125 6.95 -4.84 -19.31
C GLY A 125 6.97 -3.90 -20.52
N ASN A 126 6.77 -2.59 -20.30
CA ASN A 126 6.81 -1.56 -21.33
C ASN A 126 7.31 -0.25 -20.71
N GLU A 127 8.45 0.27 -21.19
CA GLU A 127 9.06 1.48 -20.64
C GLU A 127 8.25 2.75 -20.90
N ASP A 128 7.53 2.84 -22.02
CA ASP A 128 6.76 4.02 -22.39
C ASP A 128 5.54 4.18 -21.48
N ILE A 129 4.82 3.07 -21.24
CA ILE A 129 3.69 3.04 -20.30
C ILE A 129 4.18 3.35 -18.88
N ALA A 130 5.27 2.72 -18.44
CA ALA A 130 5.85 2.97 -17.12
C ALA A 130 6.26 4.43 -16.94
N ARG A 131 6.74 5.08 -18.01
CA ARG A 131 7.09 6.49 -18.01
C ARG A 131 5.85 7.38 -17.87
N ILE A 132 4.78 7.09 -18.61
CA ILE A 132 3.51 7.83 -18.50
C ILE A 132 2.94 7.70 -17.10
N ASP A 133 2.86 6.49 -16.57
CA ASP A 133 2.36 6.21 -15.21
C ASP A 133 3.21 6.90 -14.14
N LEU A 134 4.54 6.95 -14.32
CA LEU A 134 5.43 7.69 -13.44
C LEU A 134 5.15 9.19 -13.47
N PHE A 135 4.93 9.76 -14.65
CA PHE A 135 4.67 11.19 -14.81
C PHE A 135 3.33 11.59 -14.20
N ASP A 136 2.31 10.74 -14.38
CA ASP A 136 1.01 10.89 -13.75
C ASP A 136 1.09 10.77 -12.22
N PHE A 137 1.78 9.75 -11.71
CA PHE A 137 1.99 9.56 -10.27
C PHE A 137 2.68 10.76 -9.61
N LEU A 138 3.63 11.38 -10.31
CA LEU A 138 4.33 12.58 -9.85
C LEU A 138 3.56 13.88 -10.11
N ASN A 139 2.37 13.81 -10.72
CA ASN A 139 1.56 14.94 -11.14
C ASN A 139 2.34 15.97 -11.98
N MET A 140 3.23 15.51 -12.87
CA MET A 140 4.12 16.39 -13.66
C MET A 140 3.39 17.32 -14.63
N GLY A 141 2.09 17.12 -14.88
CA GLY A 141 1.27 18.03 -15.67
C GLY A 141 0.81 19.28 -14.92
N ILE A 142 1.11 19.39 -13.61
CA ILE A 142 0.65 20.47 -12.74
C ILE A 142 1.88 21.25 -12.25
N SER A 143 1.98 22.53 -12.60
CA SER A 143 3.05 23.40 -12.11
C SER A 143 2.71 23.95 -10.72
N LEU A 144 3.43 23.50 -9.69
CA LEU A 144 3.27 24.00 -8.32
C LEU A 144 3.48 25.53 -8.23
N ASN A 145 4.38 26.07 -9.06
CA ASN A 145 4.65 27.51 -9.14
C ASN A 145 3.42 28.36 -9.51
N GLU A 146 2.45 27.79 -10.21
CA GLU A 146 1.21 28.48 -10.57
C GLU A 146 0.20 28.44 -9.40
N MET A 147 0.23 27.39 -8.59
CA MET A 147 -0.69 27.19 -7.48
C MET A 147 -0.29 27.94 -6.20
N GLU A 148 1.01 28.17 -5.98
CA GLU A 148 1.53 28.86 -4.78
C GLU A 148 1.52 30.40 -4.88
N ARG A 149 1.13 30.96 -6.03
CA ARG A 149 1.03 32.42 -6.27
C ARG A 149 -0.33 33.02 -5.92
N VAL A 150 -0.84 32.69 -4.74
CA VAL A 150 -2.07 33.31 -4.17
C VAL A 150 -1.73 34.65 -3.50
#